data_AF-A0AAV6THJ2-F1
#
_entry.id   AF-A0AAV6THJ2-F1
#
_cell.length_a   1.000
_cell.length_b   1.000
_cell.length_c   1.000
_cell.angle_alpha   90.00
_cell.angle_beta   90.00
_cell.angle_gamma   90.00
#
_symmetry.space_group_name_H-M   'P 1'
#
loop_
_entity.id
_entity.type
_entity.pdbx_description
1 polymer ?
#
loop_
_entity_poly.entity_id
_entity_poly.type
_entity_poly.pdbx_seq_one_letter_code
_entity_poly.pdbx_strand_id
1 'polypeptide(L)'
;PKLTLSALESVVRDASNISVFLPNVLQLTDAVRKAKEWLHKVQAIQNGIHNPYLDILEHLVVRGRPLPVRLEQLAQIESQVEAARSWKEKTARTFLKKNSHYPLLEVLSPRKDIGCPLTAKGKKRRRDNEEGISDDSLEMRFEETKDPATIVANFKESERKELDTMILLRNKNSRKRTEQPR
;
A
#
# COMPACT_ATOMS: atom_id res chain seq x y z
N PRO A 1 -6.48 -2.03 31.39
CA PRO A 1 -5.02 -2.17 31.13
C PRO A 1 -4.72 -3.46 30.34
N LYS A 2 -4.23 -3.35 29.09
CA LYS A 2 -3.83 -4.52 28.30
C LYS A 2 -2.51 -5.09 28.87
N LEU A 3 -2.45 -6.41 29.07
CA LEU A 3 -1.26 -7.11 29.58
C LEU A 3 -0.27 -7.36 28.43
N THR A 4 1.02 -7.44 28.75
CA THR A 4 2.07 -7.81 27.78
C THR A 4 1.96 -9.28 27.40
N LEU A 5 2.41 -9.64 26.19
CA LEU A 5 2.42 -11.04 25.73
C LEU A 5 3.06 -11.98 26.76
N SER A 6 4.21 -11.62 27.31
CA SER A 6 4.93 -12.39 28.32
C SER A 6 4.14 -12.60 29.61
N ALA A 7 3.40 -11.59 30.07
CA ALA A 7 2.55 -11.71 31.25
C ALA A 7 1.35 -12.65 30.98
N LEU A 8 0.73 -12.54 29.80
CA LEU A 8 -0.34 -13.45 29.39
C LEU A 8 0.14 -14.90 29.28
N GLU A 9 1.36 -15.14 28.78
CA GLU A 9 1.96 -16.48 28.72
C GLU A 9 2.22 -17.08 30.10
N SER A 10 2.61 -16.27 31.09
CA SER A 10 2.72 -16.72 32.48
C SER A 10 1.36 -17.16 33.01
N VAL A 11 0.34 -16.32 32.82
CA VAL A 11 -1.03 -16.62 33.28
C VAL A 11 -1.59 -17.87 32.62
N VAL A 12 -1.33 -18.07 31.33
CA VAL A 12 -1.72 -19.31 30.62
C VAL A 12 -1.02 -20.54 31.20
N ARG A 13 0.28 -20.45 31.50
CA ARG A 13 1.04 -21.55 32.15
C ARG A 13 0.52 -21.84 33.55
N ASP A 14 0.31 -20.82 34.36
CA ASP A 14 -0.19 -20.98 35.73
C ASP A 14 -1.60 -21.57 35.75
N ALA A 15 -2.45 -21.16 34.80
CA ALA A 15 -3.80 -21.70 34.66
C ALA A 15 -3.83 -23.14 34.14
N SER A 16 -2.81 -23.58 33.40
CA SER A 16 -2.69 -24.98 32.96
C SER A 16 -2.30 -25.95 34.09
N ASN A 17 -1.75 -25.43 35.20
CA ASN A 17 -1.44 -26.23 36.39
C ASN A 17 -2.66 -26.48 37.29
N ILE A 18 -3.80 -25.84 36.99
CA ILE A 18 -5.05 -26.00 37.75
C ILE A 18 -5.86 -27.13 37.11
N SER A 19 -6.22 -28.15 37.90
CA SER A 19 -6.93 -29.36 37.44
C SER A 19 -8.43 -29.16 37.13
N VAL A 20 -8.88 -27.91 36.99
CA VAL A 20 -10.30 -27.54 36.85
C VAL A 20 -10.54 -26.88 35.50
N PHE A 21 -11.69 -27.14 34.88
CA PHE A 21 -12.04 -26.53 33.60
C PHE A 21 -12.25 -25.02 33.75
N LEU A 22 -11.43 -24.23 33.05
CA LEU A 22 -11.49 -22.77 33.06
C LEU A 22 -11.79 -22.26 31.63
N PRO A 23 -13.05 -21.92 31.31
CA PRO A 23 -13.44 -21.46 29.96
C PRO A 23 -12.63 -20.26 29.45
N ASN A 24 -12.23 -19.36 30.36
CA ASN A 24 -11.46 -18.16 30.03
C ASN A 24 -10.02 -18.48 29.61
N VAL A 25 -9.48 -19.64 30.00
CA VAL A 25 -8.11 -20.05 29.62
C VAL A 25 -8.06 -20.39 28.14
N LEU A 26 -9.10 -21.00 27.56
CA LEU A 26 -9.18 -21.27 26.12
C LEU A 26 -9.23 -19.98 25.30
N GLN A 27 -9.97 -18.98 25.77
CA GLN A 27 -10.01 -17.67 25.12
C GLN A 27 -8.67 -16.93 25.23
N LEU A 28 -7.99 -17.08 26.38
CA LEU A 28 -6.69 -16.48 26.63
C LEU A 28 -5.59 -17.13 25.78
N THR A 29 -5.57 -18.46 25.67
CA THR A 29 -4.62 -19.20 24.84
C THR A 29 -4.77 -18.85 23.37
N ASP A 30 -6.02 -18.77 22.87
CA ASP A 30 -6.31 -18.34 21.50
C ASP A 30 -5.90 -16.89 21.25
N ALA A 31 -6.13 -15.98 22.20
CA ALA A 31 -5.69 -14.60 22.09
C ALA A 31 -4.15 -14.49 22.03
N VAL A 32 -3.43 -15.26 22.85
CA VAL A 32 -1.96 -15.32 22.84
C VAL A 32 -1.45 -15.89 21.52
N ARG A 33 -2.05 -16.98 21.02
CA ARG A 33 -1.70 -17.59 19.73
C ARG A 33 -1.85 -16.58 18.58
N LYS A 34 -3.01 -15.93 18.46
CA LYS A 34 -3.25 -14.91 17.42
C LYS A 34 -2.30 -13.72 17.54
N ALA A 35 -1.97 -13.30 18.77
CA ALA A 35 -1.00 -12.23 19.00
C ALA A 35 0.44 -12.62 18.58
N LYS A 36 0.83 -13.88 18.77
CA LYS A 36 2.12 -14.41 18.27
C LYS A 36 2.15 -14.48 16.75
N GLU A 37 1.11 -15.03 16.13
CA GLU A 37 0.99 -15.07 14.67
C GLU A 37 1.06 -13.67 14.07
N TRP A 38 0.36 -12.71 14.68
CA TRP A 38 0.42 -11.31 14.28
C TRP A 38 1.83 -10.73 14.41
N LEU A 39 2.51 -10.96 15.54
CA LEU A 39 3.88 -10.48 15.76
C LEU A 39 4.87 -11.11 14.76
N HIS A 40 4.70 -12.39 14.44
CA HIS A 40 5.49 -13.06 13.43
C HIS A 40 5.30 -12.43 12.04
N LYS A 41 4.06 -12.10 11.67
CA LYS A 41 3.77 -11.36 10.42
C LYS A 41 4.43 -9.97 10.42
N VAL A 42 4.41 -9.25 11.54
CA VAL A 42 5.10 -7.95 11.68
C VAL A 42 6.61 -8.11 11.49
N GLN A 43 7.21 -9.11 12.13
CA GLN A 43 8.65 -9.39 12.01
C GLN A 43 9.04 -9.79 10.58
N ALA A 44 8.22 -10.61 9.90
CA ALA A 44 8.44 -10.97 8.51
C ALA A 44 8.46 -9.74 7.59
N ILE A 45 7.55 -8.78 7.81
CA ILE A 45 7.52 -7.51 7.08
C ILE A 45 8.76 -6.66 7.38
N GLN A 46 9.15 -6.56 8.66
CA GLN A 46 10.31 -5.75 9.06
C GLN A 46 11.64 -6.33 8.55
N ASN A 47 11.72 -7.66 8.45
CA ASN A 47 12.89 -8.37 7.91
C ASN A 47 12.85 -8.49 6.38
N GLY A 48 11.76 -8.09 5.74
CA GLY A 48 11.61 -8.09 4.30
C GLY A 48 12.61 -7.16 3.62
N ILE A 49 13.05 -7.53 2.43
CA ILE A 49 13.99 -6.72 1.62
C ILE A 49 13.31 -5.44 1.11
N HIS A 50 11.98 -5.46 0.99
CA HIS A 50 11.19 -4.38 0.40
C HIS A 50 10.16 -3.83 1.41
N ASN A 51 9.90 -2.53 1.32
CA ASN A 51 8.86 -1.90 2.13
C ASN A 51 7.47 -2.43 1.74
N PRO A 52 6.59 -2.71 2.71
CA PRO A 52 5.25 -3.21 2.43
C PRO A 52 4.38 -2.14 1.78
N TYR A 53 3.40 -2.58 0.99
CA TYR A 53 2.35 -1.70 0.49
C TYR A 53 1.39 -1.27 1.62
N LEU A 54 0.70 -0.14 1.42
CA LEU A 54 -0.16 0.46 2.45
C LEU A 54 -1.32 -0.45 2.86
N ASP A 55 -1.92 -1.13 1.90
CA ASP A 55 -3.02 -2.09 2.11
C ASP A 55 -2.63 -3.24 3.05
N ILE A 56 -1.38 -3.72 2.94
CA ILE A 56 -0.82 -4.74 3.83
C ILE A 56 -0.77 -4.22 5.27
N LEU A 57 -0.27 -2.99 5.47
CA LEU A 57 -0.21 -2.37 6.80
C LEU A 57 -1.59 -2.10 7.38
N GLU A 58 -2.55 -1.65 6.54
CA GLU A 58 -3.94 -1.44 6.95
C GLU A 58 -4.60 -2.74 7.42
N HIS A 59 -4.39 -3.84 6.70
CA HIS A 59 -4.90 -5.15 7.09
C HIS A 59 -4.29 -5.64 8.41
N LEU A 60 -2.99 -5.41 8.60
CA LEU A 60 -2.29 -5.76 9.84
C LEU A 60 -2.85 -4.99 11.05
N VAL A 61 -3.20 -3.72 10.88
CA VAL A 61 -3.90 -2.92 11.90
C VAL A 61 -5.27 -3.50 12.21
N VAL A 62 -6.07 -3.83 11.19
CA VAL A 62 -7.42 -4.41 11.37
C VAL A 62 -7.36 -5.72 12.15
N ARG A 63 -6.38 -6.59 11.88
CA ARG A 63 -6.18 -7.84 12.63
C ARG A 63 -5.62 -7.62 14.04
N GLY A 64 -4.84 -6.56 14.26
CA GLY A 64 -4.23 -6.26 15.56
C GLY A 64 -5.18 -5.62 16.58
N ARG A 65 -6.10 -4.75 16.14
CA ARG A 65 -7.05 -4.04 17.00
C ARG A 65 -7.92 -4.92 17.92
N PRO A 66 -8.56 -6.00 17.43
CA PRO A 66 -9.44 -6.82 18.26
C PRO A 66 -8.68 -7.69 19.28
N LEU A 67 -7.34 -7.75 19.23
CA LEU A 67 -6.58 -8.58 20.15
C LEU A 67 -6.56 -7.95 21.56
N PRO A 68 -6.92 -8.72 22.61
CA PRO A 68 -6.94 -8.25 24.00
C PRO A 68 -5.52 -8.22 24.62
N VAL A 69 -4.49 -8.02 23.81
CA VAL A 69 -3.07 -8.08 24.19
C VAL A 69 -2.41 -6.74 23.89
N ARG A 70 -1.47 -6.30 24.74
CA ARG A 70 -0.69 -5.09 24.48
C ARG A 70 0.35 -5.39 23.38
N LEU A 71 0.08 -4.86 22.20
CA LEU A 71 0.96 -4.94 21.03
C LEU A 71 1.61 -3.58 20.82
N GLU A 72 2.85 -3.41 21.26
CA GLU A 72 3.54 -2.10 21.17
C GLU A 72 3.79 -1.69 19.70
N GLN A 73 4.08 -2.68 18.85
CA GLN A 73 4.26 -2.52 17.42
C GLN A 73 2.98 -2.09 16.70
N LEU A 74 1.79 -2.37 17.27
CA LEU A 74 0.53 -2.02 16.63
C LEU A 74 0.39 -0.50 16.53
N ALA A 75 0.70 0.23 17.60
CA ALA A 75 0.65 1.68 17.62
C ALA A 75 1.63 2.30 16.60
N GLN A 76 2.80 1.68 16.42
CA GLN A 76 3.77 2.11 15.41
C GLN A 76 3.22 1.95 13.99
N ILE A 77 2.62 0.80 13.68
CA ILE A 77 2.01 0.54 12.37
C ILE A 77 0.82 1.46 12.14
N GLU A 78 -0.02 1.70 13.15
CA GLU A 78 -1.14 2.66 13.05
C GLU A 78 -0.67 4.07 12.71
N SER A 79 0.40 4.53 13.36
CA SER A 79 1.02 5.83 13.06
C SER A 79 1.54 5.89 11.62
N GLN A 80 2.17 4.82 11.12
CA GLN A 80 2.64 4.74 9.74
C GLN A 80 1.50 4.77 8.72
N VAL A 81 0.42 4.01 8.98
CA VAL A 81 -0.79 4.01 8.13
C VAL A 81 -1.40 5.41 8.08
N GLU A 82 -1.52 6.08 9.22
CA GLU A 82 -2.06 7.44 9.28
C GLU A 82 -1.18 8.45 8.56
N ALA A 83 0.14 8.37 8.74
CA ALA A 83 1.10 9.22 8.03
C ALA A 83 1.00 9.02 6.50
N ALA A 84 0.90 7.77 6.04
CA ALA A 84 0.76 7.44 4.61
C ALA A 84 -0.58 7.95 4.05
N ARG A 85 -1.68 7.80 4.78
CA ARG A 85 -3.00 8.34 4.39
C ARG A 85 -2.98 9.86 4.33
N SER A 86 -2.42 10.52 5.35
CA SER A 86 -2.27 11.97 5.38
C SER A 86 -1.45 12.47 4.19
N TRP A 87 -0.35 11.78 3.87
CA TRP A 87 0.45 12.09 2.69
C TRP A 87 -0.35 11.93 1.38
N LYS A 88 -1.05 10.80 1.21
CA LYS A 88 -1.89 10.53 0.03
C LYS A 88 -2.96 11.61 -0.14
N GLU A 89 -3.63 11.98 0.94
CA GLU A 89 -4.70 12.98 0.91
C GLU A 89 -4.18 14.39 0.64
N LYS A 90 -3.10 14.81 1.30
CA LYS A 90 -2.45 16.10 1.02
C LYS A 90 -2.00 16.19 -0.43
N THR A 91 -1.37 15.13 -0.93
CA THR A 91 -0.89 15.05 -2.32
C THR A 91 -2.07 15.07 -3.29
N ALA A 92 -3.15 14.33 -3.01
CA ALA A 92 -4.38 14.38 -3.81
C ALA A 92 -4.96 15.81 -3.85
N ARG A 93 -5.02 16.51 -2.72
CA ARG A 93 -5.53 17.89 -2.65
C ARG A 93 -4.67 18.88 -3.43
N THR A 94 -3.35 18.67 -3.49
CA THR A 94 -2.43 19.53 -4.24
C THR A 94 -2.49 19.27 -5.76
N PHE A 95 -2.54 18.01 -6.19
CA PHE A 95 -2.40 17.64 -7.60
C PHE A 95 -3.71 17.32 -8.31
N LEU A 96 -4.80 17.00 -7.59
CA LEU A 96 -6.10 16.66 -8.18
C LEU A 96 -7.12 17.78 -8.02
N LYS A 97 -7.95 17.95 -9.05
CA LYS A 97 -9.18 18.73 -8.95
C LYS A 97 -10.25 17.91 -8.22
N LYS A 98 -11.21 18.61 -7.57
CA LYS A 98 -12.31 17.99 -6.77
C LYS A 98 -13.11 16.90 -7.51
N ASN A 99 -13.18 16.96 -8.84
CA ASN A 99 -13.86 15.98 -9.69
C ASN A 99 -12.92 15.41 -10.77
N SER A 100 -11.63 15.22 -10.45
CA SER A 100 -10.67 14.65 -11.38
C SER A 100 -11.12 13.24 -11.79
N HIS A 101 -11.22 13.00 -13.10
CA HIS A 101 -11.41 11.64 -13.64
C HIS A 101 -10.10 10.83 -13.68
N TYR A 102 -8.98 11.45 -13.31
CA TYR A 102 -7.66 10.86 -13.28
C TYR A 102 -7.27 10.50 -11.84
N PRO A 103 -6.80 9.26 -11.59
CA PRO A 103 -6.28 8.87 -10.28
C PRO A 103 -4.96 9.58 -9.99
N LEU A 104 -4.65 9.72 -8.69
CA LEU A 104 -3.44 10.41 -8.23
C LEU A 104 -2.16 9.85 -8.88
N LEU A 105 -2.06 8.53 -8.97
CA LEU A 105 -0.89 7.87 -9.56
C LEU A 105 -0.70 8.26 -11.04
N GLU A 106 -1.77 8.42 -11.80
CA GLU A 106 -1.67 8.81 -13.22
C GLU A 106 -1.19 10.26 -13.36
N VAL A 107 -1.67 11.16 -12.50
CA VAL A 107 -1.25 12.57 -12.51
C VAL A 107 0.21 12.73 -12.10
N LEU A 108 0.72 11.85 -11.24
CA LEU A 108 2.12 11.85 -10.81
C LEU A 108 3.05 11.04 -11.75
N SER A 109 2.50 10.28 -12.69
CA SER A 109 3.27 9.46 -13.62
C SER A 109 3.60 10.23 -14.90
N PRO A 110 4.75 9.95 -15.55
CA PRO A 110 5.06 10.51 -16.86
C PRO A 110 3.95 10.23 -17.86
N ARG A 111 3.57 11.26 -18.63
CA ARG A 111 2.49 11.18 -19.60
C ARG A 111 2.90 10.35 -20.80
N LYS A 112 1.98 9.50 -21.25
CA LYS A 112 2.18 8.59 -22.40
C LYS A 112 1.46 9.05 -23.66
N ASP A 113 0.67 10.12 -23.57
CA ASP A 113 -0.20 10.64 -24.63
C ASP A 113 0.36 11.89 -25.32
N ILE A 114 1.57 12.36 -24.95
CA ILE A 114 2.20 13.51 -25.63
C ILE A 114 2.46 13.18 -27.10
N GLY A 115 1.89 14.00 -27.99
CA GLY A 115 2.05 13.84 -29.44
C GLY A 115 1.09 12.84 -30.07
N CYS A 116 0.26 12.15 -29.29
CA CYS A 116 -0.82 11.33 -29.80
C CYS A 116 -2.08 12.19 -30.00
N PRO A 117 -2.72 12.18 -31.19
CA PRO A 117 -4.05 12.73 -31.35
C PRO A 117 -4.99 12.04 -30.35
N LEU A 118 -5.73 12.83 -29.56
CA LEU A 118 -6.72 12.35 -28.60
C LEU A 118 -7.84 11.58 -29.33
N THR A 119 -7.58 10.33 -29.69
CA THR A 119 -8.64 9.44 -30.12
C THR A 119 -9.31 8.90 -28.85
N ALA A 120 -10.64 9.01 -28.81
CA ALA A 120 -11.50 8.67 -27.68
C ALA A 120 -11.35 7.23 -27.12
N LYS A 121 -10.49 6.40 -27.73
CA LYS A 121 -10.23 4.99 -27.35
C LYS A 121 -9.22 4.82 -26.20
N GLY A 122 -8.44 5.85 -25.84
CA GLY A 122 -7.45 5.77 -24.75
C GLY A 122 -8.04 5.76 -23.33
N LYS A 123 -9.25 6.31 -23.14
CA LYS A 123 -9.89 6.46 -21.82
C LYS A 123 -10.44 5.17 -21.21
N LYS A 124 -10.56 4.08 -21.97
CA LYS A 124 -11.29 2.86 -21.53
C LYS A 124 -10.42 1.77 -20.90
N ARG A 125 -9.07 1.82 -20.98
CA ARG A 125 -8.24 0.66 -20.61
C ARG A 125 -7.79 0.53 -19.15
N ARG A 126 -8.24 1.36 -18.20
CA ARG A 126 -7.69 1.32 -16.82
C ARG A 126 -8.70 1.56 -15.70
N ARG A 127 -9.92 1.09 -15.90
CA ARG A 127 -10.93 1.08 -14.83
C ARG A 127 -11.31 -0.37 -14.55
N ASP A 128 -10.34 -1.18 -14.19
CA ASP A 128 -10.54 -2.52 -13.64
C ASP A 128 -9.27 -2.86 -12.86
N ASN A 129 -9.30 -2.64 -11.55
CA ASN A 129 -8.71 -3.53 -10.55
C ASN A 129 -9.05 -3.03 -9.13
N GLU A 130 -10.34 -3.00 -8.81
CA GLU A 130 -10.83 -2.89 -7.42
C GLU A 130 -11.72 -4.11 -7.14
N GLU A 131 -11.17 -5.31 -7.35
CA GLU A 131 -11.79 -6.56 -6.93
C GLU A 131 -11.44 -6.83 -5.46
N GLY A 132 -12.44 -7.24 -4.68
CA GLY A 132 -12.35 -7.46 -3.24
C GLY A 132 -11.25 -8.45 -2.88
N ILE A 133 -10.43 -8.06 -1.92
CA ILE A 133 -9.26 -8.82 -1.50
C ILE A 133 -9.70 -9.89 -0.48
N SER A 134 -9.55 -11.16 -0.82
CA SER A 134 -9.70 -12.29 0.11
C SER A 134 -8.41 -12.51 0.92
N ASP A 135 -8.52 -13.10 2.13
CA ASP A 135 -7.38 -13.36 3.04
C ASP A 135 -6.29 -14.24 2.39
N ASP A 136 -6.68 -15.12 1.45
CA ASP A 136 -5.81 -16.03 0.69
C ASP A 136 -5.03 -15.30 -0.44
N SER A 137 -5.66 -14.33 -1.12
CA SER A 137 -4.99 -13.50 -2.15
C SER A 137 -3.98 -12.51 -1.57
N LEU A 138 -4.04 -12.24 -0.27
CA LEU A 138 -3.10 -11.34 0.41
C LEU A 138 -1.74 -11.99 0.64
N GLU A 139 -1.69 -13.27 1.03
CA GLU A 139 -0.42 -13.99 1.24
C GLU A 139 0.41 -14.07 -0.06
N MET A 140 -0.24 -14.23 -1.21
CA MET A 140 0.43 -14.15 -2.51
C MET A 140 0.95 -12.72 -2.83
N ARG A 141 0.27 -11.68 -2.33
CA ARG A 141 0.65 -10.27 -2.52
C ARG A 141 1.73 -9.78 -1.56
N PHE A 142 1.90 -10.44 -0.41
CA PHE A 142 3.07 -10.27 0.46
C PHE A 142 4.37 -10.61 -0.28
N GLU A 143 4.31 -11.51 -1.26
CA GLU A 143 5.45 -11.94 -2.08
C GLU A 143 5.60 -11.11 -3.38
N GLU A 144 4.51 -10.59 -3.96
CA GLU A 144 4.51 -9.74 -5.17
C GLU A 144 4.90 -8.26 -4.93
N THR A 145 5.77 -7.97 -3.97
CA THR A 145 6.38 -6.63 -3.91
C THR A 145 7.35 -6.48 -5.07
N LYS A 146 6.91 -5.82 -6.14
CA LYS A 146 7.77 -5.53 -7.30
C LYS A 146 9.00 -4.79 -6.80
N ASP A 147 10.17 -5.28 -7.19
CA ASP A 147 11.46 -4.68 -6.87
C ASP A 147 11.42 -3.14 -7.10
N PRO A 148 11.65 -2.34 -6.05
CA PRO A 148 11.62 -0.89 -6.16
C PRO A 148 12.55 -0.35 -7.25
N ALA A 149 13.71 -0.99 -7.47
CA ALA A 149 14.64 -0.56 -8.51
C ALA A 149 14.02 -0.71 -9.91
N THR A 150 13.34 -1.81 -10.17
CA THR A 150 12.59 -2.04 -11.42
C THR A 150 11.47 -1.01 -11.61
N ILE A 151 10.72 -0.66 -10.57
CA ILE A 151 9.68 0.39 -10.64
C ILE A 151 10.29 1.74 -11.00
N VAL A 152 11.39 2.12 -10.32
CA VAL A 152 12.08 3.39 -10.56
C VAL A 152 12.68 3.44 -11.96
N ALA A 153 13.29 2.35 -12.43
CA ALA A 153 13.84 2.25 -13.78
C ALA A 153 12.77 2.47 -14.85
N ASN A 154 11.61 1.81 -14.72
CA ASN A 154 10.48 1.97 -15.63
C ASN A 154 9.91 3.40 -15.61
N PHE A 155 9.86 4.02 -14.42
CA PHE A 155 9.45 5.42 -14.27
C PHE A 155 10.42 6.35 -15.01
N LYS A 156 11.72 6.19 -14.79
CA LYS A 156 12.78 7.01 -15.42
C LYS A 156 12.82 6.85 -16.92
N GLU A 157 12.61 5.63 -17.42
CA GLU A 157 12.50 5.40 -18.85
C GLU A 157 11.27 6.12 -19.45
N SER A 158 10.13 6.06 -18.75
CA SER A 158 8.90 6.75 -19.17
C SER A 158 9.06 8.27 -19.17
N GLU A 159 9.74 8.83 -18.17
CA GLU A 159 10.08 10.26 -18.07
C GLU A 159 10.91 10.72 -19.28
N ARG A 160 11.95 9.96 -19.65
CA ARG A 160 12.77 10.27 -20.84
C ARG A 160 11.94 10.25 -22.12
N LYS A 161 11.09 9.24 -22.31
CA LYS A 161 10.21 9.14 -23.48
C LYS A 161 9.22 10.32 -23.56
N GLU A 162 8.67 10.76 -22.44
CA GLU A 162 7.80 11.96 -22.38
C GLU A 162 8.55 13.21 -22.84
N LEU A 163 9.79 13.42 -22.36
CA LEU A 163 10.60 14.58 -22.73
C LEU A 163 10.93 14.58 -24.23
N ASP A 164 11.37 13.43 -24.77
CA ASP A 164 11.74 13.30 -26.19
C ASP A 164 10.53 13.58 -27.11
N THR A 165 9.36 13.03 -26.77
CA THR A 165 8.12 13.28 -27.52
C THR A 165 7.69 14.74 -27.45
N MET A 166 7.86 15.40 -26.31
CA MET A 166 7.58 16.83 -26.16
C MET A 166 8.53 17.70 -27.00
N ILE A 167 9.83 17.37 -27.03
CA ILE A 167 10.82 18.06 -27.87
C ILE A 167 10.47 17.89 -29.34
N LEU A 168 10.17 16.66 -29.78
CA LEU A 168 9.78 16.38 -31.17
C LEU A 168 8.53 17.17 -31.58
N LEU A 169 7.51 17.20 -30.71
CA LEU A 169 6.27 17.94 -30.97
C LEU A 169 6.53 19.45 -31.08
N ARG A 170 7.36 20.01 -30.20
CA ARG A 170 7.77 21.42 -30.25
C ARG A 170 8.48 21.74 -31.57
N ASN A 171 9.44 20.91 -31.97
CA ASN A 171 10.18 21.07 -33.23
C ASN A 171 9.24 21.03 -34.44
N LYS A 172 8.30 20.08 -34.48
CA LYS A 172 7.28 19.99 -35.54
C LYS A 172 6.39 21.23 -35.60
N ASN A 173 5.97 21.74 -34.45
CA ASN A 173 5.15 22.95 -34.37
C ASN A 173 5.91 24.21 -34.79
N SER A 174 7.21 24.30 -34.49
CA SER A 174 8.06 25.41 -34.95
C SER A 174 8.19 25.44 -36.47
N ARG A 175 8.45 24.27 -37.10
CA ARG A 175 8.54 24.15 -38.57
C ARG A 175 7.24 24.56 -39.27
N LYS A 176 6.10 24.08 -38.76
CA LYS A 176 4.79 24.47 -39.30
C LYS A 176 4.51 25.98 -39.23
N ARG A 177 4.99 26.66 -38.18
CA ARG A 177 4.84 28.11 -38.05
C ARG A 177 5.69 28.89 -39.06
N THR A 178 6.88 28.41 -39.37
CA THR A 178 7.76 29.03 -40.37
C THR A 178 7.30 28.77 -41.81
N GLU A 179 6.49 27.73 -42.04
CA GLU A 179 6.00 27.32 -43.37
C GLU A 179 4.60 27.89 -43.72
N GLN A 180 3.91 28.56 -42.78
CA GLN A 180 2.64 29.23 -43.08
C GLN A 180 2.89 30.58 -43.78
N PRO A 181 2.40 30.79 -45.02
CA PRO A 181 2.51 32.10 -45.67
C PRO A 181 1.62 33.11 -44.91
N ARG A 182 2.13 34.34 -44.76
CA ARG A 182 1.40 35.48 -44.18
C ARG A 182 0.19 35.86 -45.01
#